data_AF-A0A2M8DSY2-F1
#
_entry.id   AF-A0A2M8DSY2-F1
#
_cell.length_a   1.000
_cell.length_b   1.000
_cell.length_c   1.000
_cell.angle_alpha   90.00
_cell.angle_beta   90.00
_cell.angle_gamma   90.00
#
_symmetry.space_group_name_H-M   'P 1'
#
loop_
_entity.id
_entity.type
_entity.pdbx_description
1 polymer ?
#
loop_
_entity_poly.entity_id
_entity_poly.type
_entity_poly.pdbx_seq_one_letter_code
_entity_poly.pdbx_strand_id
1 'polypeptide(L)'
;YVGNVMEDGFENNPHLDRLREHAAKEGAPVVALCAKIEQELADLDDADKKEFLADLGLEEPGLNRLIRTGYELLGLQTYFTAGVKEVRAWTIHKGDTAPQAAGVIHTDFEKGFIRAQTISYADFIACGGEAGAKEKGKMRVEGKDYVVQDGDLLNFLFNV
;
A
#
# COMPACT_ATOMS: atom_id res chain seq x y z
N TYR A 1 -16.65 4.35 -6.58
CA TYR A 1 -17.83 4.78 -5.81
C TYR A 1 -17.64 4.50 -4.33
N VAL A 2 -18.17 5.38 -3.47
CA VAL A 2 -18.20 5.17 -2.02
C VAL A 2 -19.66 5.03 -1.59
N GLY A 3 -20.03 3.84 -1.13
CA GLY A 3 -21.37 3.56 -0.62
C GLY A 3 -21.41 3.77 0.88
N ASN A 4 -21.96 4.90 1.33
CA ASN A 4 -22.20 5.11 2.75
C ASN A 4 -23.44 4.31 3.19
N VAL A 5 -23.26 3.39 4.14
CA VAL A 5 -24.30 2.50 4.66
C VAL A 5 -24.53 2.70 6.16
N MET A 6 -25.65 2.17 6.65
CA MET A 6 -25.88 2.02 8.09
C MET A 6 -24.95 0.94 8.67
N GLU A 7 -24.86 0.86 10.00
CA GLU A 7 -23.99 -0.08 10.73
C GLU A 7 -24.27 -1.55 10.37
N ASP A 8 -25.54 -1.89 10.13
CA ASP A 8 -26.02 -3.20 9.70
C ASP A 8 -26.21 -3.31 8.17
N GLY A 9 -25.86 -2.25 7.42
CA GLY A 9 -26.20 -2.09 6.01
C GLY A 9 -25.18 -2.66 5.02
N PHE A 10 -24.20 -3.45 5.48
CA PHE A 10 -23.15 -4.04 4.64
C PHE A 10 -23.64 -5.25 3.83
N GLU A 11 -24.65 -5.95 4.36
CA GLU A 11 -25.29 -7.11 3.74
C GLU A 11 -26.78 -6.85 3.54
N ASN A 12 -27.42 -7.61 2.64
CA ASN A 12 -28.87 -7.52 2.38
C ASN A 12 -29.40 -6.10 2.15
N ASN A 13 -28.60 -5.25 1.48
CA ASN A 13 -28.90 -3.85 1.25
C ASN A 13 -29.17 -3.58 -0.25
N PRO A 14 -30.44 -3.45 -0.67
CA PRO A 14 -30.81 -3.26 -2.07
C PRO A 14 -30.20 -2.00 -2.72
N HIS A 15 -29.91 -0.97 -1.92
CA HIS A 15 -29.26 0.24 -2.43
C HIS A 15 -27.78 0.01 -2.72
N LEU A 16 -27.10 -0.73 -1.84
CA LEU A 16 -25.71 -1.11 -2.05
C LEU A 16 -25.57 -2.05 -3.25
N ASP A 17 -26.50 -2.99 -3.41
CA ASP A 17 -26.49 -3.91 -4.56
C ASP A 17 -26.70 -3.17 -5.88
N ARG A 18 -27.67 -2.24 -5.95
CA ARG A 18 -27.85 -1.36 -7.12
C ARG A 18 -26.61 -0.51 -7.42
N LEU A 19 -25.92 -0.01 -6.39
CA LEU A 19 -24.68 0.75 -6.57
C LEU A 19 -23.58 -0.13 -7.17
N ARG A 20 -23.43 -1.37 -6.69
CA ARG A 20 -22.49 -2.36 -7.25
C ARG A 20 -22.81 -2.70 -8.70
N GLU A 21 -24.08 -2.93 -9.03
CA GLU A 21 -24.52 -3.18 -10.41
C GLU A 21 -24.24 -2.00 -11.34
N HIS A 22 -24.43 -0.77 -10.87
CA HIS A 22 -24.14 0.42 -11.65
C HIS A 22 -22.63 0.60 -11.88
N ALA A 23 -21.84 0.52 -10.82
CA ALA A 23 -20.39 0.66 -10.88
C ALA A 23 -19.73 -0.40 -11.77
N ALA A 24 -20.25 -1.63 -11.77
CA ALA A 24 -19.76 -2.71 -12.63
C ALA A 24 -19.88 -2.38 -14.13
N LYS A 25 -20.91 -1.61 -14.55
CA LYS A 25 -21.09 -1.18 -15.95
C LYS A 25 -20.01 -0.19 -16.39
N GLU A 26 -19.42 0.52 -15.44
CA GLU A 26 -18.35 1.50 -15.67
C GLU A 26 -16.96 0.94 -15.38
N GLY A 27 -16.86 -0.30 -14.89
CA GLY A 27 -15.60 -0.87 -14.41
C GLY A 27 -15.05 -0.15 -13.18
N ALA A 28 -15.90 0.54 -12.41
CA ALA A 28 -15.49 1.33 -11.25
C ALA A 28 -15.55 0.48 -9.95
N PRO A 29 -14.57 0.63 -9.04
CA PRO A 29 -14.61 -0.05 -7.75
C PRO A 29 -15.69 0.54 -6.84
N VAL A 30 -16.22 -0.29 -5.93
CA VAL A 30 -17.15 0.14 -4.87
C VAL A 30 -16.55 -0.17 -3.52
N VAL A 31 -16.44 0.85 -2.67
CA VAL A 31 -16.09 0.69 -1.25
C VAL A 31 -17.33 1.03 -0.42
N ALA A 32 -17.82 0.06 0.35
CA ALA A 32 -18.87 0.27 1.33
C ALA A 32 -18.26 0.60 2.69
N LEU A 33 -18.74 1.64 3.34
CA LEU A 33 -18.35 2.03 4.71
C LEU A 33 -19.54 2.65 5.44
N CYS A 34 -19.48 2.67 6.76
CA CYS A 34 -20.46 3.40 7.56
C CYS A 34 -19.79 4.65 8.13
N ALA A 35 -20.15 5.82 7.58
CA ALA A 35 -19.50 7.08 7.98
C ALA A 35 -19.64 7.37 9.48
N LYS A 36 -20.73 6.89 10.11
CA LYS A 36 -20.94 7.00 11.56
C LYS A 36 -19.91 6.18 12.34
N ILE A 37 -19.72 4.91 11.98
CA ILE A 37 -18.66 4.06 12.56
C ILE A 37 -17.28 4.69 12.35
N GLU A 38 -16.97 5.19 11.15
CA GLU A 38 -15.67 5.80 10.89
C GLU A 38 -15.44 7.07 11.74
N GLN A 39 -16.48 7.85 11.98
CA GLN A 39 -16.40 9.04 12.84
C GLN A 39 -16.16 8.64 14.30
N GLU A 40 -16.89 7.65 14.82
CA GLU A 40 -16.70 7.14 16.19
C GLU A 40 -15.28 6.58 16.36
N LEU A 41 -14.79 5.82 15.37
CA LEU A 41 -13.41 5.33 15.35
C LEU A 41 -12.39 6.46 15.37
N ALA A 42 -12.64 7.61 14.72
CA ALA A 42 -11.66 8.70 14.64
C ALA A 42 -11.31 9.31 16.02
N ASP A 43 -12.26 9.28 16.96
CA ASP A 43 -12.10 9.86 18.30
C ASP A 43 -11.52 8.87 19.33
N LEU A 44 -11.39 7.59 18.98
CA LEU A 44 -10.87 6.54 19.85
C LEU A 44 -9.35 6.42 19.78
N ASP A 45 -8.74 5.96 20.87
CA ASP A 45 -7.34 5.55 20.87
C ASP A 45 -7.14 4.19 20.20
N ASP A 46 -5.89 3.78 19.99
CA ASP A 46 -5.57 2.56 19.24
C ASP A 46 -6.00 1.27 19.95
N ALA A 47 -6.15 1.27 21.28
CA ALA A 47 -6.63 0.11 22.01
C ALA A 47 -8.15 0.00 21.87
N ASP A 48 -8.85 1.11 22.10
CA ASP A 48 -10.30 1.20 22.02
C ASP A 48 -10.81 0.95 20.59
N LYS A 49 -10.10 1.45 19.57
CA LYS A 49 -10.42 1.16 18.16
C LYS A 49 -10.44 -0.33 17.88
N LYS A 50 -9.46 -1.08 18.40
CA LYS A 50 -9.35 -2.53 18.13
C LYS A 50 -10.48 -3.30 18.79
N GLU A 51 -10.83 -2.95 20.02
CA GLU A 51 -11.95 -3.56 20.74
C GLU A 51 -13.27 -3.27 20.01
N PHE A 52 -13.50 -2.00 19.64
CA PHE A 52 -14.69 -1.58 18.91
C PHE A 52 -14.86 -2.29 17.55
N LEU A 53 -13.78 -2.40 16.78
CA LEU A 53 -13.79 -3.14 15.52
C LEU A 53 -14.11 -4.62 15.72
N ALA A 54 -13.51 -5.25 16.74
CA ALA A 54 -13.74 -6.65 17.06
C ALA A 54 -15.20 -6.94 17.46
N ASP A 55 -15.83 -6.04 18.24
CA ASP A 55 -17.25 -6.14 18.61
C ASP A 55 -18.19 -6.07 17.41
N LEU A 56 -17.80 -5.33 16.36
CA LEU A 56 -18.52 -5.24 15.09
C LEU A 56 -18.16 -6.37 14.10
N GLY A 57 -17.22 -7.26 14.45
CA GLY A 57 -16.73 -8.30 13.54
C GLY A 57 -15.91 -7.75 12.36
N LEU A 58 -15.31 -6.58 12.52
CA LEU A 58 -14.49 -5.91 11.52
C LEU A 58 -13.00 -6.08 11.86
N GLU A 59 -12.18 -6.38 10.86
CA GLU A 59 -10.73 -6.50 11.03
C GLU A 59 -10.01 -5.15 10.92
N GLU A 60 -10.61 -4.17 10.25
CA GLU A 60 -10.03 -2.85 10.01
C GLU A 60 -11.10 -1.77 9.77
N PRO A 61 -10.76 -0.48 9.93
CA PRO A 61 -11.62 0.63 9.53
C PRO A 61 -11.96 0.60 8.03
N GLY A 62 -13.20 0.94 7.68
CA GLY A 62 -13.63 1.09 6.30
C GLY A 62 -12.88 2.21 5.57
N LEU A 63 -12.43 3.24 6.28
CA LEU A 63 -11.60 4.30 5.73
C LEU A 63 -10.25 3.78 5.20
N ASN A 64 -9.66 2.76 5.82
CA ASN A 64 -8.42 2.13 5.33
C ASN A 64 -8.64 1.46 3.96
N ARG A 65 -9.78 0.76 3.80
CA ARG A 65 -10.16 0.18 2.50
C ARG A 65 -10.38 1.25 1.44
N LEU A 66 -10.99 2.38 1.82
CA LEU A 66 -11.18 3.51 0.91
C LEU A 66 -9.83 4.11 0.47
N ILE A 67 -8.91 4.33 1.41
CA ILE A 67 -7.56 4.85 1.12
C ILE A 67 -6.84 3.93 0.13
N ARG A 68 -6.80 2.61 0.38
CA ARG A 68 -6.13 1.66 -0.51
C ARG A 68 -6.76 1.61 -1.90
N THR A 69 -8.10 1.61 -1.97
CA THR A 69 -8.81 1.62 -3.25
C THR A 69 -8.53 2.90 -4.05
N GLY A 70 -8.51 4.06 -3.38
CA GLY A 70 -8.16 5.33 -4.02
C GLY A 70 -6.71 5.36 -4.51
N TYR A 71 -5.78 4.82 -3.71
CA TYR A 71 -4.38 4.70 -4.06
C TYR A 71 -4.17 3.82 -5.31
N GLU A 72 -4.85 2.68 -5.37
CA GLU A 72 -4.85 1.80 -6.54
C GLU A 72 -5.46 2.46 -7.78
N LEU A 73 -6.57 3.19 -7.61
CA LEU A 73 -7.27 3.90 -8.69
C LEU A 73 -6.41 4.99 -9.32
N LEU A 74 -5.55 5.64 -8.52
CA LEU A 74 -4.57 6.62 -9.00
C LEU A 74 -3.37 5.98 -9.70
N GLY A 75 -3.34 4.65 -9.81
CA GLY A 75 -2.23 3.91 -10.40
C GLY A 75 -0.95 4.01 -9.58
N LEU A 76 -1.08 4.16 -8.25
CA LEU A 76 0.05 4.25 -7.33
C LEU A 76 0.41 2.87 -6.78
N GLN A 77 1.67 2.72 -6.39
CA GLN A 77 2.19 1.55 -5.67
C GLN A 77 3.26 1.99 -4.67
N THR A 78 3.57 1.13 -3.71
CA THR A 78 4.51 1.42 -2.63
C THR A 78 5.78 0.60 -2.77
N TYR A 79 6.94 1.21 -2.53
CA TYR A 79 8.16 0.47 -2.21
C TYR A 79 8.68 0.90 -0.83
N PHE A 80 9.61 0.13 -0.26
CA PHE A 80 10.16 0.40 1.06
C PHE A 80 11.66 0.62 1.03
N THR A 81 12.11 1.53 1.89
CA THR A 81 13.50 1.56 2.37
C THR A 81 13.49 1.08 3.82
N ALA A 82 14.31 0.10 4.16
CA ALA A 82 14.40 -0.44 5.51
C ALA A 82 15.86 -0.41 5.99
N GLY A 83 16.12 0.34 7.05
CA GLY A 83 17.42 0.40 7.71
C GLY A 83 17.27 0.48 9.23
N VAL A 84 18.41 0.47 9.93
CA VAL A 84 18.42 0.44 11.42
C VAL A 84 17.71 1.66 12.02
N LYS A 85 17.78 2.82 11.37
CA LYS A 85 17.21 4.08 11.88
C LYS A 85 15.76 4.31 11.45
N GLU A 86 15.38 3.82 10.28
CA GLU A 86 14.12 4.18 9.64
C GLU A 86 13.64 3.04 8.73
N VAL A 87 12.34 2.78 8.79
CA VAL A 87 11.60 2.03 7.78
C VAL A 87 10.57 2.99 7.21
N ARG A 88 10.55 3.13 5.88
CA ARG A 88 9.70 4.10 5.20
C ARG A 88 9.06 3.52 3.95
N ALA A 89 7.78 3.80 3.79
CA ALA A 89 7.02 3.59 2.57
C ALA A 89 7.17 4.81 1.64
N TRP A 90 7.41 4.55 0.37
CA TRP A 90 7.53 5.55 -0.68
C TRP A 90 6.48 5.29 -1.76
N THR A 91 5.79 6.34 -2.16
CA THR A 91 4.76 6.30 -3.20
C THR A 91 5.37 6.58 -4.56
N ILE A 92 5.12 5.70 -5.52
CA ILE A 92 5.50 5.84 -6.94
C ILE A 92 4.30 5.47 -7.82
N HIS A 93 4.39 5.77 -9.12
CA HIS A 93 3.42 5.26 -10.07
C HIS A 93 3.75 3.82 -10.47
N LYS A 94 2.72 3.03 -10.75
CA LYS A 94 2.86 1.70 -11.33
C LYS A 94 3.59 1.82 -12.67
N GLY A 95 4.70 1.08 -12.80
CA GLY A 95 5.55 1.12 -13.99
C GLY A 95 6.79 2.00 -13.87
N ASP A 96 6.94 2.77 -12.78
CA ASP A 96 8.15 3.55 -12.56
C ASP A 96 9.40 2.65 -12.48
N THR A 97 10.47 3.09 -13.14
CA THR A 97 11.76 2.41 -13.13
C THR A 97 12.53 2.71 -11.84
N ALA A 98 13.55 1.90 -11.53
CA ALA A 98 14.37 2.09 -10.33
C ALA A 98 15.00 3.50 -10.21
N PRO A 99 15.51 4.15 -11.29
CA PRO A 99 15.94 5.55 -11.23
C PRO A 99 14.83 6.52 -10.85
N GLN A 100 13.63 6.37 -11.44
CA GLN A 100 12.48 7.24 -11.16
C GLN A 100 12.02 7.09 -9.70
N ALA A 101 11.97 5.86 -9.20
CA ALA A 101 11.69 5.57 -7.80
C ALA A 101 12.73 6.21 -6.86
N ALA A 102 14.03 6.12 -7.20
CA ALA A 102 15.08 6.78 -6.44
C ALA A 102 14.93 8.32 -6.45
N GLY A 103 14.46 8.90 -7.57
CA GLY A 103 14.16 10.32 -7.71
C GLY A 103 13.11 10.85 -6.74
N VAL A 104 12.17 10.02 -6.29
CA VAL A 104 11.18 10.37 -5.26
C VAL A 104 11.83 10.64 -3.90
N ILE A 105 12.96 9.99 -3.60
CA ILE A 105 13.75 10.30 -2.39
C ILE A 105 14.48 11.63 -2.58
N HIS A 106 15.19 11.77 -3.71
CA HIS A 106 15.89 12.99 -4.07
C HIS A 106 16.21 13.02 -5.57
N THR A 107 16.04 14.18 -6.22
CA THR A 107 16.26 14.31 -7.68
C THR A 107 17.69 13.98 -8.14
N ASP A 108 18.70 14.14 -7.26
CA ASP A 108 20.08 13.75 -7.58
C ASP A 108 20.28 12.24 -7.63
N PHE A 109 19.47 11.45 -6.93
CA PHE A 109 19.59 9.99 -6.98
C PHE A 109 19.19 9.46 -8.35
N GLU A 110 18.20 10.07 -8.99
CA GLU A 110 17.78 9.70 -10.34
C GLU A 110 18.90 9.97 -11.35
N LYS A 111 19.53 11.15 -11.29
CA LYS A 111 20.64 11.53 -12.18
C LYS A 111 21.90 10.69 -11.92
N GLY A 112 22.22 10.48 -10.65
CA GLY A 112 23.40 9.75 -10.18
C GLY A 112 23.20 8.23 -10.11
N PHE A 113 22.03 7.71 -10.52
CA PHE A 113 21.67 6.31 -10.35
C PHE A 113 22.69 5.37 -10.99
N ILE A 114 23.21 4.44 -10.17
CA ILE A 114 24.08 3.35 -10.63
C ILE A 114 23.28 2.06 -10.75
N ARG A 115 22.64 1.64 -9.65
CA ARG A 115 21.88 0.38 -9.53
C ARG A 115 21.04 0.38 -8.25
N ALA A 116 20.05 -0.51 -8.18
CA ALA A 116 19.29 -0.78 -6.97
C ALA A 116 19.61 -2.19 -6.44
N GLN A 117 19.77 -2.32 -5.13
CA GLN A 117 19.66 -3.62 -4.47
C GLN A 117 18.20 -3.84 -4.12
N THR A 118 17.64 -4.96 -4.56
CA THR A 118 16.20 -5.23 -4.49
C THR A 118 15.93 -6.56 -3.80
N ILE A 119 15.01 -6.55 -2.86
CA ILE A 119 14.45 -7.76 -2.23
C ILE A 119 12.92 -7.64 -2.32
N SER A 120 12.22 -8.69 -2.75
CA SER A 120 10.76 -8.67 -2.70
C SER A 120 10.28 -8.67 -1.25
N TYR A 121 9.12 -8.06 -0.96
CA TYR A 121 8.52 -8.09 0.39
C TYR A 121 8.44 -9.52 0.94
N ALA A 122 7.94 -10.46 0.12
CA ALA A 122 7.79 -11.86 0.50
C ALA A 122 9.13 -12.52 0.88
N ASP A 123 10.18 -12.30 0.08
CA ASP A 123 11.51 -12.84 0.39
C ASP A 123 12.11 -12.19 1.65
N PHE A 124 11.91 -10.89 1.86
CA PHE A 124 12.41 -10.20 3.05
C PHE A 124 11.80 -10.77 4.34
N ILE A 125 10.49 -10.98 4.36
CA ILE A 125 9.81 -11.60 5.50
C ILE A 125 10.24 -13.06 5.67
N ALA A 126 10.22 -13.86 4.61
CA ALA A 126 10.59 -15.28 4.66
C ALA A 126 12.06 -15.53 5.06
N CYS A 127 12.93 -14.56 4.82
CA CYS A 127 14.34 -14.66 5.15
C CYS A 127 14.74 -13.98 6.47
N GLY A 128 13.80 -13.37 7.19
CA GLY A 128 14.09 -12.67 8.45
C GLY A 128 14.90 -11.38 8.26
N GLY A 129 14.68 -10.70 7.13
CA GLY A 129 15.31 -9.41 6.81
C GLY A 129 16.44 -9.49 5.78
N GLU A 130 17.14 -8.36 5.62
CA GLU A 130 18.13 -8.15 4.56
C GLU A 130 19.28 -9.16 4.59
N ALA A 131 19.85 -9.41 5.77
CA ALA A 131 20.98 -10.30 5.93
C ALA A 131 20.64 -11.73 5.50
N GLY A 132 19.52 -12.27 5.98
CA GLY A 132 19.08 -13.61 5.59
C GLY A 132 18.68 -13.70 4.11
N ALA A 133 18.08 -12.64 3.56
CA ALA A 133 17.75 -12.58 2.13
C ALA A 133 19.02 -12.60 1.26
N LYS A 134 20.07 -11.89 1.69
CA LYS A 134 21.37 -11.88 1.01
C LYS A 134 22.06 -13.25 1.07
N GLU A 135 22.10 -13.88 2.23
CA GLU A 135 22.70 -15.23 2.41
C GLU A 135 22.00 -16.29 1.56
N LYS A 136 20.68 -16.18 1.41
CA LYS A 136 19.86 -17.09 0.59
C LYS A 136 19.80 -16.70 -0.89
N GLY A 137 20.57 -15.69 -1.32
CA GLY A 137 20.64 -15.26 -2.72
C GLY A 137 19.35 -14.61 -3.26
N LYS A 138 18.51 -14.06 -2.38
CA LYS A 138 17.26 -13.37 -2.74
C LYS A 138 17.42 -11.88 -2.99
N MET A 139 18.54 -11.30 -2.60
CA MET A 139 18.90 -9.92 -2.94
C MET A 139 19.40 -9.85 -4.38
N ARG A 140 18.64 -9.15 -5.23
CA ARG A 140 18.99 -8.90 -6.63
C ARG A 140 19.69 -7.55 -6.78
N VAL A 141 20.42 -7.41 -7.88
CA VAL A 141 21.01 -6.14 -8.29
C VAL A 141 20.37 -5.75 -9.60
N GLU A 142 19.57 -4.69 -9.54
CA GLU A 142 18.72 -4.24 -10.62
C GLU A 142 19.30 -2.98 -11.29
N GLY A 143 19.18 -2.94 -12.61
CA GLY A 143 19.68 -1.86 -13.46
C GLY A 143 18.66 -0.72 -13.66
N LYS A 144 18.98 0.18 -14.59
CA LYS A 144 18.15 1.35 -14.92
C LYS A 144 16.78 0.99 -15.49
N ASP A 145 16.69 -0.14 -16.20
CA ASP A 145 15.46 -0.59 -16.85
C ASP A 145 14.55 -1.42 -15.95
N TYR A 146 14.96 -1.67 -14.69
CA TYR A 146 14.12 -2.42 -13.76
C TYR A 146 12.89 -1.61 -13.40
N VAL A 147 11.71 -2.19 -13.66
CA VAL A 147 10.43 -1.66 -13.21
C VAL A 147 10.19 -2.11 -11.78
N VAL A 148 10.06 -1.15 -10.87
CA VAL A 148 9.85 -1.44 -9.44
C VAL A 148 8.53 -2.18 -9.26
N GLN A 149 8.55 -3.21 -8.41
CA GLN A 149 7.34 -3.96 -8.06
C GLN A 149 6.79 -3.47 -6.72
N ASP A 150 5.47 -3.58 -6.55
CA ASP A 150 4.82 -3.22 -5.29
C ASP A 150 5.39 -4.04 -4.13
N GLY A 151 5.71 -3.34 -3.04
CA GLY A 151 6.32 -3.88 -1.84
C GLY A 151 7.82 -4.15 -1.92
N ASP A 152 8.51 -3.86 -3.04
CA ASP A 152 9.96 -4.05 -3.11
C ASP A 152 10.68 -3.29 -1.99
N LEU A 153 11.68 -3.94 -1.40
CA LEU A 153 12.65 -3.29 -0.52
C LEU A 153 13.86 -2.90 -1.36
N LEU A 154 14.11 -1.59 -1.43
CA LEU A 154 15.12 -1.01 -2.29
C LEU A 154 16.20 -0.29 -1.48
N ASN A 155 17.45 -0.55 -1.85
CA ASN A 155 18.58 0.29 -1.48
C ASN A 155 19.27 0.79 -2.74
N PHE A 156 19.25 2.11 -2.96
CA PHE A 156 19.77 2.73 -4.17
C PHE A 156 21.26 3.07 -4.02
N LEU A 157 22.07 2.63 -4.97
CA LEU A 157 23.46 3.06 -5.10
C LEU A 157 23.53 4.14 -6.18
N PHE A 158 24.10 5.29 -5.83
CA PHE A 158 24.23 6.45 -6.70
C PHE A 158 25.60 7.09 -6.50
N ASN A 159 26.05 7.86 -7.49
CA ASN A 159 27.20 8.75 -7.35
C ASN A 159 26.74 10.20 -7.23
N VAL A 160 27.41 10.97 -6.38
CA VAL A 160 27.22 12.42 -6.21
C VAL A 160 28.28 13.16 -7.01
#